data_AF-A0A017HMJ1-F1
#
_entry.id   AF-A0A017HMJ1-F1
#
_cell.length_a   1.000
_cell.length_b   1.000
_cell.length_c   1.000
_cell.angle_alpha   90.00
_cell.angle_beta   90.00
_cell.angle_gamma   90.00
#
_symmetry.space_group_name_H-M   'P 1'
#
loop_
_entity.id
_entity.type
_entity.pdbx_description
1 polymer ?
#
loop_
_entity_poly.entity_id
_entity_poly.type
_entity_poly.pdbx_seq_one_letter_code
_entity_poly.pdbx_strand_id
1 'polypeptide(L)'
;MTNPLNKAHRAKFLLARFLTCGCCGGGYTVVGKDRYGCFTHRSKGTSVCGNGKTVSRFKLEERVLRRVRRGLLTPELAQAFAAEVGRLLAAHEAEAEAQTSDLAPALAEVERRIESLLDQIEDDPRPLLLDRLTRREAERDEIWARIAAHRPRSVAPTPEDSCSLRATAWPTWDFVQKLRCSP
;
A
#
# COMPACT_ATOMS: atom_id res chain seq x y z
N MET A 1 -20.61 -33.84 4.03
CA MET A 1 -19.57 -32.99 4.66
C MET A 1 -19.87 -31.55 4.33
N THR A 2 -20.41 -30.77 5.27
CA THR A 2 -20.77 -29.36 5.04
C THR A 2 -19.54 -28.49 5.22
N ASN A 3 -19.16 -27.73 4.19
CA ASN A 3 -17.98 -26.87 4.18
C ASN A 3 -17.90 -25.98 5.45
N PRO A 4 -16.80 -26.00 6.23
CA PRO A 4 -16.65 -25.20 7.46
C PRO A 4 -16.69 -23.67 7.20
N LEU A 5 -16.49 -23.22 5.96
CA LEU A 5 -16.68 -21.83 5.56
C LEU A 5 -18.15 -21.38 5.59
N ASN A 6 -19.11 -22.31 5.55
CA ASN A 6 -20.54 -21.98 5.69
C ASN A 6 -20.94 -21.58 7.12
N LYS A 7 -20.10 -21.85 8.14
CA LYS A 7 -20.33 -21.37 9.53
C LYS A 7 -20.00 -19.90 9.71
N ALA A 8 -19.13 -19.34 8.86
CA ALA A 8 -18.97 -17.89 8.78
C ALA A 8 -20.13 -17.34 7.95
N HIS A 9 -21.28 -17.13 8.57
CA HIS A 9 -22.36 -16.32 7.99
C HIS A 9 -21.79 -14.92 7.72
N ARG A 10 -21.18 -14.73 6.54
CA ARG A 10 -20.69 -13.42 6.12
C ARG A 10 -21.89 -12.50 6.13
N ALA A 11 -21.85 -11.49 6.99
CA ALA A 11 -22.92 -10.51 7.08
C ALA A 11 -23.12 -9.93 5.68
N LYS A 12 -24.31 -10.14 5.10
CA LYS A 12 -24.63 -9.71 3.74
C LYS A 12 -24.58 -8.19 3.58
N PHE A 13 -24.64 -7.45 4.69
CA PHE A 13 -24.72 -6.00 4.74
C PHE A 13 -23.78 -5.45 5.83
N LEU A 14 -23.20 -4.27 5.58
CA LEU A 14 -22.08 -3.72 6.35
C LEU A 14 -22.42 -3.53 7.82
N LEU A 15 -23.61 -3.00 8.10
CA LEU A 15 -24.04 -2.66 9.46
C LEU A 15 -25.00 -3.68 10.08
N ALA A 16 -25.08 -4.89 9.50
CA ALA A 16 -25.87 -5.95 10.10
C ALA A 16 -25.30 -6.27 11.50
N ARG A 17 -26.18 -6.32 12.52
CA ARG A 17 -25.84 -6.60 13.94
C ARG A 17 -25.04 -5.52 14.68
N PHE A 18 -24.65 -4.42 14.03
CA PHE A 18 -24.00 -3.28 14.70
C PHE A 18 -24.98 -2.22 15.19
N LEU A 19 -26.20 -2.23 14.64
CA LEU A 19 -27.22 -1.24 14.93
C LEU A 19 -28.14 -1.70 16.06
N THR A 20 -28.47 -0.80 16.98
CA THR A 20 -29.43 -1.03 18.07
C THR A 20 -30.55 -0.01 18.02
N CYS A 21 -31.73 -0.41 18.49
CA CYS A 21 -32.90 0.43 18.58
C CYS A 21 -32.81 1.30 19.84
N GLY A 22 -32.82 2.62 19.69
CA GLY A 22 -32.85 3.54 20.82
C GLY A 22 -34.12 3.46 21.67
N CYS A 23 -35.21 2.87 21.17
CA CYS A 23 -36.47 2.76 21.91
C CYS A 23 -36.54 1.52 22.82
N CYS A 24 -36.05 0.38 22.35
CA CYS A 24 -36.22 -0.90 23.06
C CYS A 24 -34.89 -1.64 23.31
N GLY A 25 -33.75 -1.06 22.94
CA GLY A 25 -32.42 -1.69 23.02
C GLY A 25 -32.19 -2.87 22.08
N GLY A 26 -33.23 -3.39 21.43
CA GLY A 26 -33.15 -4.54 20.52
C GLY A 26 -32.37 -4.24 19.22
N GLY A 27 -31.89 -5.28 18.55
CA GLY A 27 -31.12 -5.12 17.31
C GLY A 27 -31.90 -4.48 16.16
N TYR A 28 -31.22 -3.67 15.35
CA TYR A 28 -31.69 -3.23 14.05
C TYR A 28 -31.19 -4.22 12.98
N THR A 29 -32.10 -4.66 12.12
CA THR A 29 -31.78 -5.60 11.04
C THR A 29 -32.40 -5.14 9.73
N VAL A 30 -32.05 -5.79 8.62
CA VAL A 30 -32.69 -5.54 7.33
C VAL A 30 -34.09 -6.16 7.36
N VAL A 31 -35.12 -5.32 7.32
CA VAL A 31 -36.53 -5.71 7.45
C VAL A 31 -37.27 -5.80 6.12
N GLY A 32 -36.66 -5.25 5.05
CA GLY A 32 -37.19 -5.23 3.68
C GLY A 32 -36.08 -4.91 2.68
N LYS A 33 -36.44 -4.64 1.41
CA LYS A 33 -35.47 -4.34 0.34
C LYS A 33 -34.64 -3.10 0.69
N ASP A 34 -33.37 -3.32 1.06
CA ASP A 34 -32.41 -2.27 1.42
C ASP A 34 -32.86 -1.31 2.52
N ARG A 35 -33.62 -1.82 3.49
CA ARG A 35 -34.15 -1.04 4.63
C ARG A 35 -33.79 -1.66 5.96
N TYR A 36 -33.13 -0.90 6.83
CA TYR A 36 -32.95 -1.25 8.22
C TYR A 36 -34.18 -0.85 9.05
N GLY A 37 -34.54 -1.69 10.01
CA GLY A 37 -35.62 -1.44 10.97
C GLY A 37 -35.42 -2.22 12.26
N CYS A 38 -36.18 -1.87 13.29
CA CYS A 38 -36.13 -2.55 14.58
C CYS A 38 -36.62 -4.01 14.42
N PHE A 39 -35.76 -4.97 14.76
CA PHE A 39 -36.10 -6.39 14.72
C PHE A 39 -37.24 -6.71 15.68
N THR A 40 -37.19 -6.16 16.90
CA THR A 40 -38.20 -6.42 17.94
C THR A 40 -39.59 -5.92 17.53
N HIS A 41 -39.70 -4.73 16.94
CA HIS A 41 -40.98 -4.25 16.39
C HIS A 41 -41.47 -5.15 15.24
N ARG A 42 -40.57 -5.57 14.34
CA ARG A 42 -40.95 -6.47 13.23
C ARG A 42 -41.44 -7.83 13.71
N SER A 43 -40.76 -8.43 14.69
CA SER A 43 -41.03 -9.81 15.12
C SER A 43 -42.08 -9.91 16.22
N LYS A 44 -42.18 -8.92 17.12
CA LYS A 44 -43.09 -8.94 18.27
C LYS A 44 -44.16 -7.85 18.23
N GLY A 45 -44.13 -6.96 17.24
CA GLY A 45 -45.13 -5.91 17.04
C GLY A 45 -45.00 -4.72 17.99
N THR A 46 -45.98 -3.82 17.88
CA THR A 46 -46.07 -2.55 18.62
C THR A 46 -46.16 -2.74 20.13
N SER A 47 -46.63 -3.89 20.61
CA SER A 47 -46.72 -4.21 22.04
C SER A 47 -45.37 -4.26 22.75
N VAL A 48 -44.26 -4.48 22.02
CA VAL A 48 -42.91 -4.56 22.61
C VAL A 48 -42.04 -3.37 22.22
N CYS A 49 -42.25 -2.79 21.04
CA CYS A 49 -41.52 -1.60 20.61
C CYS A 49 -42.37 -0.85 19.59
N GLY A 50 -42.76 0.40 19.86
CA GLY A 50 -43.54 1.22 18.90
C GLY A 50 -42.73 1.79 17.72
N ASN A 51 -41.45 1.43 17.60
CA ASN A 51 -40.57 1.98 16.57
C ASN A 51 -40.75 1.28 15.22
N GLY A 52 -41.76 1.72 14.46
CA GLY A 52 -42.00 1.30 13.07
C GLY A 52 -41.14 2.04 12.03
N LYS A 53 -40.24 2.94 12.44
CA LYS A 53 -39.43 3.72 11.50
C LYS A 53 -38.34 2.83 10.89
N THR A 54 -38.25 2.89 9.56
CA THR A 54 -37.17 2.26 8.81
C THR A 54 -36.20 3.31 8.26
N VAL A 55 -34.99 2.92 7.92
CA VAL A 55 -33.97 3.78 7.29
C VAL A 55 -33.33 3.06 6.11
N SER A 56 -32.92 3.82 5.09
CA SER A 56 -32.31 3.25 3.88
C SER A 56 -30.93 2.73 4.26
N ARG A 57 -30.64 1.50 3.83
CA ARG A 57 -29.34 0.87 4.01
C ARG A 57 -28.23 1.76 3.48
N PHE A 58 -28.33 2.16 2.22
CA PHE A 58 -27.33 3.01 1.57
C PHE A 58 -27.10 4.33 2.32
N LYS A 59 -28.16 5.07 2.66
CA LYS A 59 -28.00 6.35 3.39
C LYS A 59 -27.38 6.17 4.76
N LEU A 60 -27.70 5.09 5.46
CA LEU A 60 -27.16 4.81 6.80
C LEU A 60 -25.70 4.37 6.72
N GLU A 61 -25.39 3.40 5.85
CA GLU A 61 -24.04 2.90 5.62
C GLU A 61 -23.11 4.02 5.16
N GLU A 62 -23.53 4.84 4.19
CA GLU A 62 -22.77 6.01 3.73
C GLU A 62 -22.50 7.00 4.86
N ARG A 63 -23.50 7.31 5.70
CA ARG A 63 -23.33 8.24 6.82
C ARG A 63 -22.32 7.71 7.84
N VAL A 64 -22.37 6.41 8.16
CA VAL A 64 -21.42 5.78 9.08
C VAL A 64 -20.02 5.77 8.47
N LEU A 65 -19.88 5.31 7.22
CA LEU A 65 -18.59 5.26 6.53
C LEU A 65 -17.94 6.64 6.39
N ARG A 66 -18.72 7.68 6.11
CA ARG A 66 -18.22 9.06 6.06
C ARG A 66 -17.68 9.52 7.41
N ARG A 67 -18.32 9.13 8.52
CA ARG A 67 -17.85 9.46 9.87
C ARG A 67 -16.60 8.67 10.24
N VAL A 68 -16.58 7.37 9.93
CA VAL A 68 -15.40 6.52 10.12
C VAL A 68 -14.21 7.07 9.30
N ARG A 69 -14.42 7.42 8.03
CA ARG A 69 -13.36 8.02 7.19
C ARG A 69 -12.80 9.32 7.77
N ARG A 70 -13.68 10.20 8.28
CA ARG A 70 -13.26 11.44 8.94
C ARG A 70 -12.52 11.20 10.27
N GLY A 71 -12.88 10.15 11.00
CA GLY A 71 -12.27 9.81 12.29
C GLY A 71 -10.97 9.01 12.18
N LEU A 72 -10.79 8.23 11.11
CA LEU A 72 -9.57 7.45 10.85
C LEU A 72 -8.47 8.27 10.16
N LEU A 73 -8.85 9.27 9.38
CA LEU A 73 -7.93 10.20 8.72
C LEU A 73 -7.93 11.54 9.45
N THR A 74 -7.52 11.55 10.71
CA THR A 74 -7.23 12.81 11.39
C THR A 74 -5.91 13.38 10.87
N PRO A 75 -5.72 14.71 10.87
CA PRO A 75 -4.45 15.32 10.46
C PRO A 75 -3.24 14.75 11.20
N GLU A 76 -3.41 14.41 12.48
CA GLU A 76 -2.35 13.88 13.34
C GLU A 76 -1.95 12.46 12.92
N LEU A 77 -2.94 11.59 12.65
CA LEU A 77 -2.68 10.24 12.14
C LEU A 77 -2.06 10.26 10.74
N ALA A 78 -2.49 11.19 9.88
CA ALA A 78 -1.92 11.37 8.56
C ALA A 78 -0.46 11.85 8.62
N GLN A 79 -0.14 12.77 9.53
CA GLN A 79 1.24 13.24 9.76
C GLN A 79 2.13 12.14 10.32
N ALA A 80 1.65 11.40 11.33
CA ALA A 80 2.38 10.26 11.89
C ALA A 80 2.64 9.17 10.83
N PHE A 81 1.64 8.88 10.00
CA PHE A 81 1.79 7.95 8.89
C PHE A 81 2.80 8.44 7.85
N ALA A 82 2.71 9.72 7.42
CA ALA A 82 3.64 10.29 6.45
C ALA A 82 5.09 10.30 6.97
N ALA A 83 5.28 10.61 8.26
CA ALA A 83 6.59 10.58 8.90
C ALA A 83 7.16 9.16 8.93
N GLU A 84 6.36 8.16 9.30
CA GLU A 84 6.81 6.78 9.36
C GLU A 84 7.09 6.19 7.98
N VAL A 85 6.25 6.50 6.98
CA VAL A 85 6.52 6.13 5.58
C VAL A 85 7.80 6.79 5.09
N GLY A 86 8.01 8.08 5.37
CA GLY A 86 9.24 8.78 5.02
C GLY A 86 10.47 8.13 5.66
N ARG A 87 10.39 7.76 6.94
CA ARG A 87 11.45 7.05 7.66
C ARG A 87 11.78 5.69 7.02
N LEU A 88 10.75 4.91 6.68
CA LEU A 88 10.92 3.60 6.03
C LEU A 88 11.52 3.72 4.63
N LEU A 89 11.08 4.69 3.83
CA LEU A 89 11.64 4.95 2.51
C LEU A 89 13.11 5.36 2.59
N ALA A 90 13.45 6.29 3.49
CA ALA A 90 14.84 6.70 3.70
C ALA A 90 15.73 5.54 4.18
N ALA A 91 15.21 4.68 5.06
CA ALA A 91 15.93 3.48 5.50
C ALA A 91 16.18 2.50 4.35
N HIS A 92 15.18 2.27 3.49
CA HIS A 92 15.32 1.43 2.30
C HIS A 92 16.31 2.01 1.28
N GLU A 93 16.30 3.32 1.06
CA GLU A 93 17.28 4.00 0.20
C GLU A 93 18.71 3.86 0.74
N ALA A 94 18.89 4.04 2.05
CA ALA A 94 20.19 3.88 2.69
C ALA A 94 20.70 2.42 2.62
N GLU A 95 19.82 1.43 2.79
CA GLU A 95 20.16 0.01 2.66
C GLU A 95 20.55 -0.35 1.22
N ALA A 96 19.80 0.15 0.24
CA ALA A 96 20.09 -0.03 -1.18
C ALA A 96 21.46 0.58 -1.58
N GLU A 97 21.76 1.78 -1.07
CA GLU A 97 23.04 2.45 -1.29
C GLU A 97 24.18 1.66 -0.66
N ALA A 98 24.02 1.20 0.59
CA ALA A 98 25.02 0.38 1.26
C ALA A 98 25.33 -0.91 0.49
N GLN A 99 24.28 -1.63 0.05
CA GLN A 99 24.44 -2.86 -0.73
C GLN A 99 25.12 -2.60 -2.09
N THR A 100 24.81 -1.48 -2.74
CA THR A 100 25.47 -1.08 -3.98
C THR A 100 26.94 -0.75 -3.75
N SER A 101 27.24 0.00 -2.68
CA SER A 101 28.61 0.35 -2.28
C SER A 101 29.44 -0.89 -1.94
N ASP A 102 28.84 -1.93 -1.33
CA ASP A 102 29.52 -3.18 -1.01
C ASP A 102 29.88 -4.00 -2.27
N LEU A 103 29.09 -3.88 -3.34
CA LEU A 103 29.29 -4.60 -4.60
C LEU A 103 30.22 -3.87 -5.57
N ALA A 104 30.35 -2.55 -5.46
CA ALA A 104 31.14 -1.73 -6.36
C ALA A 104 32.64 -2.16 -6.45
N PRO A 105 33.34 -2.51 -5.35
CA PRO A 105 34.72 -2.98 -5.43
C PRO A 105 34.87 -4.32 -6.15
N ALA A 106 33.93 -5.24 -5.93
CA ALA A 106 33.93 -6.55 -6.59
C ALA A 106 33.70 -6.41 -8.09
N LEU A 107 32.79 -5.52 -8.50
CA LEU A 107 32.56 -5.19 -9.90
C LEU A 107 33.83 -4.62 -10.57
N ALA A 108 34.47 -3.63 -9.93
CA ALA A 108 35.69 -3.02 -10.44
C ALA A 108 36.84 -4.04 -10.58
N GLU A 109 36.96 -4.99 -9.65
CA GLU A 109 37.95 -6.05 -9.74
C GLU A 109 37.72 -6.96 -10.96
N VAL A 110 36.47 -7.37 -11.18
CA VAL A 110 36.11 -8.22 -12.32
C VAL A 110 36.35 -7.48 -13.64
N GLU A 111 35.98 -6.20 -13.72
CA GLU A 111 36.20 -5.35 -14.90
C GLU A 111 37.70 -5.20 -15.23
N ARG A 112 38.56 -4.90 -14.24
CA ARG A 112 40.02 -4.89 -14.46
C ARG A 112 40.56 -6.24 -14.92
N ARG A 113 39.99 -7.35 -14.41
CA ARG A 113 40.41 -8.70 -14.80
C ARG A 113 40.02 -9.02 -16.24
N ILE A 114 38.86 -8.52 -16.70
CA ILE A 114 38.40 -8.62 -18.08
C ILE A 114 39.36 -7.85 -18.99
N GLU A 115 39.67 -6.59 -18.68
CA GLU A 115 40.63 -5.77 -19.45
C GLU A 115 41.98 -6.48 -19.59
N SER A 116 42.55 -6.96 -18.49
CA SER A 116 43.82 -7.69 -18.51
C SER A 116 43.78 -8.99 -19.32
N LEU A 117 42.61 -9.64 -19.44
CA LEU A 117 42.44 -10.83 -20.29
C LEU A 117 42.32 -10.44 -21.77
N LEU A 118 41.66 -9.32 -22.08
CA LEU A 118 41.57 -8.79 -23.44
C LEU A 118 42.96 -8.47 -23.98
N ASP A 119 43.79 -7.75 -23.21
CA ASP A 119 45.17 -7.43 -23.58
C ASP A 119 45.97 -8.71 -23.93
N GLN A 120 45.83 -9.77 -23.12
CA GLN A 120 46.52 -11.05 -23.37
C GLN A 120 46.00 -11.79 -24.61
N ILE A 121 44.71 -11.65 -24.92
CA ILE A 121 44.08 -12.31 -26.08
C ILE A 121 44.50 -11.62 -27.38
N GLU A 122 44.71 -10.30 -27.35
CA GLU A 122 45.24 -9.55 -28.51
C GLU A 122 46.62 -10.07 -28.93
N ASP A 123 47.46 -10.46 -27.97
CA ASP A 123 48.78 -11.02 -28.22
C ASP A 123 48.77 -12.52 -28.62
N ASP A 124 47.99 -13.35 -27.92
CA ASP A 124 47.92 -14.81 -28.18
C ASP A 124 46.52 -15.39 -27.85
N PRO A 125 45.63 -15.52 -28.85
CA PRO A 125 44.25 -15.96 -28.64
C PRO A 125 44.18 -17.48 -28.42
N ARG A 126 44.37 -17.90 -27.17
CA ARG A 126 44.19 -19.31 -26.76
C ARG A 126 42.74 -19.61 -26.37
N PRO A 127 42.18 -20.78 -26.74
CA PRO A 127 40.81 -21.16 -26.37
C PRO A 127 40.49 -21.08 -24.86
N LEU A 128 41.47 -21.38 -24.01
CA LEU A 128 41.32 -21.30 -22.55
C LEU A 128 41.13 -19.86 -22.05
N LEU A 129 41.74 -18.87 -22.71
CA LEU A 129 41.58 -17.45 -22.36
C LEU A 129 40.17 -16.96 -22.72
N LEU A 130 39.64 -17.40 -23.86
CA LEU A 130 38.28 -17.08 -24.30
C LEU A 130 37.22 -17.66 -23.33
N ASP A 131 37.38 -18.92 -22.88
CA ASP A 131 36.51 -19.52 -21.86
C ASP A 131 36.56 -18.74 -20.53
N ARG A 132 37.77 -18.34 -20.12
CA ARG A 132 37.98 -17.56 -18.91
C ARG A 132 37.35 -16.17 -19.00
N LEU A 133 37.45 -15.51 -20.15
CA LEU A 133 36.80 -14.22 -20.43
C LEU A 133 35.27 -14.36 -20.30
N THR A 134 34.69 -15.36 -20.97
CA THR A 134 33.24 -15.63 -20.96
C THR A 134 32.73 -15.80 -19.52
N ARG A 135 33.48 -16.52 -18.69
CA ARG A 135 33.15 -16.70 -17.27
C ARG A 135 33.19 -15.40 -16.46
N ARG A 136 34.13 -14.50 -16.77
CA ARG A 136 34.26 -13.20 -16.10
C ARG A 136 33.18 -12.23 -16.53
N GLU A 137 32.78 -12.25 -17.80
CA GLU A 137 31.63 -11.48 -18.28
C GLU A 137 30.34 -11.94 -17.59
N ALA A 138 30.14 -13.25 -17.44
CA ALA A 138 29.00 -13.78 -16.68
C ALA A 138 29.02 -13.33 -15.20
N GLU A 139 30.19 -13.34 -14.54
CA GLU A 139 30.36 -12.83 -13.17
C GLU A 139 30.05 -11.33 -13.06
N ARG A 140 30.53 -10.53 -14.01
CA ARG A 140 30.23 -9.09 -14.11
C ARG A 140 28.72 -8.87 -14.24
N ASP A 141 28.07 -9.59 -15.15
CA ASP A 141 26.64 -9.45 -15.43
C ASP A 141 25.79 -9.86 -14.22
N GLU A 142 26.22 -10.88 -13.46
CA GLU A 142 25.58 -11.27 -12.20
C GLU A 142 25.70 -10.16 -11.14
N ILE A 143 26.86 -9.54 -10.99
CA ILE A 143 27.05 -8.42 -10.06
C ILE A 143 26.21 -7.20 -10.48
N TRP A 144 26.16 -6.89 -11.77
CA TRP A 144 25.28 -5.85 -12.31
C TRP A 144 23.80 -6.13 -12.05
N ALA A 145 23.35 -7.37 -12.24
CA ALA A 145 21.98 -7.77 -11.94
C ALA A 145 21.66 -7.60 -10.44
N ARG A 146 22.60 -7.92 -9.56
CA ARG A 146 22.48 -7.67 -8.11
C ARG A 146 22.38 -6.19 -7.81
N ILE A 147 23.24 -5.33 -8.37
CA ILE A 147 23.15 -3.88 -8.17
C ILE A 147 21.80 -3.34 -8.67
N ALA A 148 21.36 -3.76 -9.86
CA ALA A 148 20.07 -3.37 -10.41
C ALA A 148 18.88 -3.79 -9.54
N ALA A 149 18.96 -4.94 -8.88
CA ALA A 149 17.93 -5.44 -7.97
C ALA A 149 17.79 -4.61 -6.69
N HIS A 150 18.88 -4.01 -6.20
CA HIS A 150 18.86 -3.18 -4.98
C HIS A 150 18.51 -1.72 -5.27
N ARG A 151 18.48 -1.29 -6.53
CA ARG A 151 18.08 0.08 -6.89
C ARG A 151 16.68 0.38 -6.34
N PRO A 152 16.49 1.43 -5.53
CA PRO A 152 15.19 1.73 -4.95
C PRO A 152 14.19 2.04 -6.07
N ARG A 153 13.05 1.34 -6.06
CA ARG A 153 11.96 1.61 -6.99
C ARG A 153 11.37 2.97 -6.62
N SER A 154 11.56 4.00 -7.46
CA SER A 154 11.05 5.33 -7.18
C SER A 154 9.53 5.29 -6.98
N VAL A 155 9.08 5.48 -5.73
CA VAL A 155 7.68 5.80 -5.41
C VAL A 155 7.56 7.32 -5.36
N ALA A 156 8.05 8.00 -6.40
CA ALA A 156 7.75 9.40 -6.56
C ALA A 156 6.31 9.49 -7.07
N PRO A 157 5.39 10.22 -6.40
CA PRO A 157 4.15 10.60 -7.05
C PRO A 157 4.52 11.37 -8.32
N THR A 158 3.93 10.99 -9.45
CA THR A 158 4.23 11.66 -10.71
C THR A 158 3.73 13.12 -10.64
N PRO A 159 4.31 14.06 -11.42
CA PRO A 159 3.82 15.43 -11.47
C PRO A 159 2.31 15.51 -11.78
N GLU A 160 1.78 14.54 -12.51
CA GLU A 160 0.37 14.41 -12.85
C GLU A 160 -0.51 14.09 -11.62
N ASP A 161 -0.03 13.22 -10.72
CA ASP A 161 -0.69 12.89 -9.46
C ASP A 161 -0.78 14.11 -8.53
N SER A 162 0.23 14.99 -8.57
CA SER A 162 0.29 16.21 -7.77
C SER A 162 -0.60 17.37 -8.27
N CYS A 163 -1.08 17.28 -9.52
CA CYS A 163 -1.95 18.29 -10.13
C CYS A 163 -3.44 18.00 -9.86
N SER A 164 -3.83 16.71 -9.86
CA SER A 164 -5.23 16.31 -9.60
C SER A 164 -5.66 16.53 -8.13
N LEU A 165 -4.72 16.52 -7.18
CA LEU A 165 -4.99 16.75 -5.76
C LEU A 165 -5.23 18.23 -5.41
N ARG A 166 -4.91 19.18 -6.30
CA ARG A 166 -5.21 20.62 -6.12
C ARG A 166 -6.69 20.98 -6.32
N ALA A 167 -7.46 20.12 -7.00
CA ALA A 167 -8.85 20.44 -7.35
C ALA A 167 -9.89 20.06 -6.28
N THR A 168 -9.53 19.26 -5.27
CA THR A 168 -10.40 19.02 -4.11
C THR A 168 -9.73 19.58 -2.86
N ALA A 169 -10.17 20.74 -2.43
CA ALA A 169 -9.64 21.44 -1.26
C ALA A 169 -9.66 20.54 0.00
N TRP A 170 -8.48 20.09 0.42
CA TRP A 170 -8.22 19.62 1.78
C TRP A 170 -7.40 20.72 2.48
N PRO A 171 -7.92 21.42 3.52
CA PRO A 171 -7.42 22.76 3.88
C PRO A 171 -6.08 22.86 4.61
N THR A 172 -5.24 21.81 4.68
CA THR A 172 -4.08 21.79 5.61
C THR A 172 -2.78 21.21 5.07
N TRP A 173 -2.59 21.08 3.75
CA TRP A 173 -1.35 20.54 3.15
C TRP A 173 -0.29 21.60 2.79
N ASP A 174 -0.20 22.70 3.55
CA ASP A 174 0.85 23.73 3.38
C ASP A 174 2.29 23.22 3.67
N PHE A 175 2.46 21.98 4.11
CA PHE A 175 3.75 21.45 4.54
C PHE A 175 4.66 20.95 3.40
N VAL A 176 4.11 20.49 2.28
CA VAL A 176 4.93 19.84 1.22
C VAL A 176 5.37 20.81 0.12
N GLN A 177 4.75 21.99 0.03
CA GLN A 177 5.05 22.96 -1.03
C GLN A 177 6.28 23.83 -0.79
N LYS A 178 6.86 23.86 0.43
CA LYS A 178 7.93 24.81 0.76
C LYS A 178 9.35 24.36 0.38
N LEU A 179 9.51 23.19 -0.25
CA LEU A 179 10.83 22.66 -0.63
C LEU A 179 11.14 22.67 -2.14
N ARG A 180 10.27 23.23 -3.00
CA ARG A 180 10.63 23.46 -4.41
C ARG A 180 10.12 24.79 -4.92
N CYS A 181 11.09 25.59 -5.40
CA CYS A 181 11.01 26.84 -6.16
C CYS A 181 11.49 28.07 -5.37
N SER A 182 12.82 28.18 -5.26
CA SER A 182 13.48 29.48 -5.38
C SER A 182 14.01 29.58 -6.82
N PRO A 183 13.81 30.69 -7.55
CA PRO A 183 14.81 31.11 -8.53
C PRO A 183 16.12 31.50 -7.83
#